data_AF-A0AAV4Y8T8-F1
#
_entry.id   AF-A0AAV4Y8T8-F1
#
_cell.length_a   1.000
_cell.length_b   1.000
_cell.length_c   1.000
_cell.angle_alpha   90.00
_cell.angle_beta   90.00
_cell.angle_gamma   90.00
#
_symmetry.space_group_name_H-M   'P 1'
#
loop_
_entity.id
_entity.type
_entity.pdbx_description
1 polymer ?
#
loop_
_entity_poly.entity_id
_entity_poly.type
_entity_poly.pdbx_seq_one_letter_code
_entity_poly.pdbx_strand_id
1 'polypeptide(L)' 'MSEQSVASARASVLVYDSQMKKWVPSGSSSGLAKVHIYHHVENNTFRVVGRKVQDHE' A
#
# COMPACT_ATOMS: atom_id res chain seq x y z
N MET A 1 18.53 -10.87 -7.75
CA MET A 1 17.90 -10.36 -6.50
C MET A 1 17.36 -8.98 -6.83
N SER A 2 16.11 -8.88 -7.30
CA SER A 2 15.67 -7.67 -8.00
C SER A 2 14.83 -6.69 -7.17
N GLU A 3 14.15 -7.12 -6.09
CA GLU A 3 13.36 -6.22 -5.22
C GLU A 3 13.51 -6.56 -3.74
N GLN A 4 13.67 -5.53 -2.90
CA GLN A 4 13.78 -5.65 -1.44
C GLN A 4 12.87 -4.67 -0.72
N SER A 5 12.24 -5.12 0.37
CA SER A 5 11.46 -4.24 1.25
C SER A 5 12.42 -3.44 2.13
N VAL A 6 12.34 -2.12 2.05
CA VAL A 6 13.20 -1.20 2.83
C VAL A 6 12.48 -0.58 4.03
N ALA A 7 11.15 -0.58 4.04
CA ALA A 7 10.32 -0.12 5.14
C ALA A 7 8.97 -0.83 5.13
N SER A 8 8.33 -0.93 6.31
CA SER A 8 6.97 -1.46 6.43
C SER A 8 6.17 -0.76 7.52
N ALA A 9 4.86 -0.65 7.32
CA ALA A 9 3.93 -0.07 8.28
C ALA A 9 2.55 -0.76 8.19
N ARG A 10 1.73 -0.58 9.24
CA ARG A 10 0.28 -0.87 9.20
C ARG A 10 -0.47 0.45 9.04
N ALA A 11 -1.32 0.54 8.02
CA ALA A 11 -2.10 1.74 7.74
C ALA A 11 -3.39 1.43 6.96
N SER A 12 -4.37 2.32 7.07
CA SER A 12 -5.51 2.37 6.15
C SER A 12 -5.06 3.06 4.86
N VAL A 13 -5.26 2.41 3.71
CA VAL A 13 -4.88 2.96 2.40
C VAL A 13 -6.10 3.63 1.78
N LEU A 14 -5.97 4.91 1.43
CA LEU A 14 -7.04 5.74 0.88
C LEU A 14 -6.64 6.29 -0.50
N VAL A 15 -7.62 6.51 -1.36
CA VAL A 15 -7.49 7.23 -2.63
C VAL A 15 -8.38 8.47 -2.55
N TYR A 16 -7.92 9.59 -3.08
CA TYR A 16 -8.72 10.80 -3.14
C TYR A 16 -9.66 10.76 -4.35
N ASP A 17 -10.96 10.81 -4.10
CA ASP A 17 -11.98 11.01 -5.12
C ASP A 17 -12.18 12.52 -5.33
N SER A 18 -11.75 13.02 -6.49
CA SER A 18 -11.82 14.45 -6.83
C SER A 18 -13.23 14.94 -7.16
N GLN A 19 -14.12 14.06 -7.63
CA GLN A 19 -15.52 14.42 -7.92
C GLN A 19 -16.29 14.61 -6.61
N MET A 20 -16.09 13.70 -5.67
CA MET A 20 -16.72 13.74 -4.35
C MET A 20 -15.95 14.59 -3.33
N LYS A 21 -14.75 15.05 -3.69
CA LYS A 21 -13.83 15.83 -2.84
C LYS A 21 -13.53 15.16 -1.49
N LYS A 22 -13.38 13.83 -1.47
CA LYS A 22 -13.21 13.05 -0.23
C LYS A 22 -12.19 11.93 -0.41
N TRP A 23 -11.60 11.49 0.70
CA TRP A 23 -10.81 10.26 0.74
C TRP A 23 -11.72 9.04 0.84
N VAL A 24 -11.46 8.02 0.01
CA VAL A 24 -12.20 6.75 -0.01
C VAL A 24 -11.23 5.57 0.16
N PRO A 25 -11.68 4.42 0.70
CA PRO A 25 -10.84 3.23 0.79
C PRO A 25 -10.25 2.82 -0.56
N SER A 26 -8.96 2.47 -0.55
CA SER A 26 -8.31 1.84 -1.70
C SER A 26 -8.76 0.39 -1.83
N GLY A 27 -9.32 0.02 -2.99
CA GLY A 27 -9.81 -1.34 -3.27
C GLY A 27 -11.28 -1.55 -2.95
N SER A 28 -11.72 -2.81 -2.87
CA SER A 28 -13.13 -3.18 -2.75
C SER A 28 -13.71 -3.08 -1.33
N SER A 29 -12.88 -2.86 -0.30
CA SER A 29 -13.35 -2.77 1.10
C SER A 29 -12.38 -1.97 1.98
N SER A 30 -12.90 -1.39 3.06
CA SER A 30 -12.09 -0.73 4.09
C SER A 30 -11.35 -1.76 4.97
N GLY A 31 -10.28 -1.32 5.63
CA GLY A 31 -9.52 -2.11 6.59
C GLY A 31 -8.03 -1.74 6.63
N LEU A 32 -7.32 -2.33 7.59
CA LEU A 32 -5.87 -2.16 7.70
C LEU A 32 -5.14 -2.96 6.61
N ALA A 33 -4.07 -2.37 6.08
CA ALA A 33 -3.15 -3.03 5.19
C ALA A 33 -1.74 -3.05 5.81
N LYS A 34 -0.99 -4.10 5.49
CA LYS A 34 0.47 -4.09 5.60
C LYS A 34 1.03 -3.40 4.36
N VAL A 35 1.65 -2.25 4.55
CA VAL A 35 2.21 -1.41 3.48
C VAL A 35 3.72 -1.55 3.51
N HIS A 36 4.31 -1.82 2.33
CA HIS A 36 5.74 -1.91 2.12
C HIS A 36 6.20 -0.85 1.12
N ILE A 37 7.41 -0.34 1.33
CA ILE A 37 8.18 0.35 0.30
C ILE A 37 9.20 -0.66 -0.23
N TYR A 38 9.13 -0.96 -1.53
CA TYR A 38 10.07 -1.82 -2.23
C TYR A 38 11.06 -0.99 -3.04
N HIS A 39 12.33 -1.36 -2.97
CA HIS A 39 13.41 -0.83 -3.82
C HIS A 39 13.83 -1.90 -4.82
N HIS A 40 13.78 -1.56 -6.11
CA HIS A 40 14.34 -2.37 -7.18
C HIS A 40 15.77 -1.91 -7.46
N VAL A 41 16.75 -2.55 -6.81
CA VAL A 41 18.15 -2.08 -6.76
C VAL A 41 18.74 -1.86 -8.16
N GLU A 42 18.54 -2.80 -9.08
CA GLU A 42 19.14 -2.76 -10.43
C GLU A 42 18.66 -1.57 -11.27
N ASN A 43 17.40 -1.15 -11.08
CA ASN A 43 16.77 -0.08 -11.85
C ASN A 43 16.70 1.23 -11.06
N ASN A 44 17.14 1.20 -9.80
CA ASN A 44 17.00 2.28 -8.82
C ASN A 44 15.59 2.91 -8.77
N THR A 45 14.55 2.07 -8.81
CA THR A 45 13.15 2.50 -8.71
C THR A 45 12.53 2.05 -7.40
N PHE A 46 11.49 2.76 -6.98
CA PHE A 46 10.74 2.46 -5.77
C PHE A 46 9.25 2.30 -6.08
N ARG A 47 8.58 1.42 -5.32
CA ARG A 47 7.13 1.28 -5.36
C ARG A 47 6.54 1.03 -3.98
N VAL A 48 5.32 1.49 -3.79
CA VAL A 48 4.53 1.26 -2.57
C VAL A 48 3.54 0.13 -2.83
N VAL A 49 3.48 -0.84 -1.93
CA VAL A 49 2.59 -2.00 -2.04
C VAL A 49 1.83 -2.19 -0.74
N GLY A 50 0.51 -2.03 -0.79
CA GLY A 50 -0.39 -2.34 0.32
C GLY A 50 -1.09 -3.68 0.08
N ARG A 51 -1.01 -4.60 1.05
CA ARG A 51 -1.83 -5.83 1.06
C ARG A 51 -2.75 -5.78 2.28
N LYS A 52 -4.05 -5.97 2.05
CA LYS A 52 -5.04 -6.01 3.12
C LYS A 52 -4.68 -7.14 4.10
N VAL A 53 -4.75 -6.85 5.39
CA VAL A 53 -4.71 -7.89 6.42
C VAL A 53 -6.09 -8.55 6.40
N GLN A 54 -6.18 -9.82 6.02
CA GLN A 54 -7.43 -10.58 6.17
C GLN A 54 -7.61 -10.89 7.67
N ASP A 55 -8.85 -10.79 8.16
CA ASP A 55 -9.23 -11.08 9.55
C ASP A 55 -9.19 -12.59 9.89
N HIS A 56 -8.20 -13.35 9.39
CA HIS A 56 -7.94 -14.73 9.80
C HIS A 56 -6.68 -14.82 10.66
N GLU A 57 -6.73 -14.13 11.80
CA GLU A 57 -6.06 -14.52 13.03
C GLU A 57 -7.12 -14.87 14.08
#